data_AF-A0A3S5JH37-F1
#
_entry.id   AF-A0A3S5JH37-F1
#
_cell.length_a   1.000
_cell.length_b   1.000
_cell.length_c   1.000
_cell.angle_alpha   90.00
_cell.angle_beta   90.00
_cell.angle_gamma   90.00
#
_symmetry.space_group_name_H-M   'P 1'
#
loop_
_entity.id
_entity.type
_entity.pdbx_description
1 polymer ?
#
loop_
_entity_poly.entity_id
_entity_poly.type
_entity_poly.pdbx_seq_one_letter_code
_entity_poly.pdbx_strand_id
1 'polypeptide(L)'
;MSTLNKVTDSIAHTKLGVLSEWSLRICLAWVFFEYGLPKFNSLIESPSTPLNFILKMDFFSSFPIISSWLIAIAEVLLIPLFVILGGLNFLGPVSKSLSTVGGILGTFVMVVIIWGFHFPILDESFSDIRLQIMLLAMSLYFLFK
;
A
#
# COMPACT_ATOMS: atom_id res chain seq x y z
N MET A 1 -34.93 -1.01 -13.43
CA MET A 1 -33.47 -1.07 -13.22
C MET A 1 -32.76 0.22 -13.68
N SER A 2 -33.30 1.42 -13.39
CA SER A 2 -32.71 2.69 -13.88
C SER A 2 -32.66 3.85 -12.87
N THR A 3 -33.24 3.70 -11.67
CA THR A 3 -33.18 4.73 -10.62
C THR A 3 -32.02 4.52 -9.65
N LEU A 4 -31.63 3.27 -9.36
CA LEU A 4 -30.47 3.00 -8.49
C LEU A 4 -29.16 3.51 -9.10
N ASN A 5 -28.93 3.27 -10.39
CA ASN A 5 -27.71 3.72 -11.09
C ASN A 5 -27.56 5.26 -11.09
N LYS A 6 -28.68 5.99 -11.23
CA LYS A 6 -28.67 7.46 -11.20
C LYS A 6 -28.28 8.04 -9.84
N VAL A 7 -28.60 7.36 -8.75
CA VAL A 7 -28.25 7.81 -7.39
C VAL A 7 -26.78 7.52 -7.09
N THR A 8 -26.25 6.38 -7.52
CA THR A 8 -24.82 6.05 -7.37
C THR A 8 -23.91 6.96 -8.20
N ASP A 9 -24.30 7.33 -9.42
CA ASP A 9 -23.52 8.25 -10.25
C ASP A 9 -23.48 9.67 -9.67
N SER A 10 -24.57 10.11 -9.02
CA SER A 10 -24.61 11.39 -8.31
C SER A 10 -23.71 11.41 -7.07
N ILE A 11 -23.60 10.30 -6.34
CA ILE A 11 -22.76 10.23 -5.14
C ILE A 11 -21.27 10.29 -5.51
N ALA A 12 -20.86 9.67 -6.61
CA ALA A 12 -19.48 9.69 -7.10
C ALA A 12 -18.94 11.11 -7.40
N HIS A 13 -19.82 12.05 -7.76
CA HIS A 13 -19.47 13.46 -8.02
C HIS A 13 -19.86 14.43 -6.90
N THR A 14 -20.43 13.95 -5.79
CA THR A 14 -20.74 14.80 -4.63
C THR A 14 -19.49 15.08 -3.79
N LYS A 15 -19.52 16.17 -3.02
CA LYS A 15 -18.48 16.50 -2.02
C LYS A 15 -18.18 15.33 -1.08
N LEU A 16 -19.16 14.44 -0.84
CA LEU A 16 -19.01 13.22 -0.05
C LEU A 16 -18.18 12.14 -0.79
N GLY A 17 -18.36 11.97 -2.10
CA GLY A 17 -17.54 11.06 -2.91
C GLY A 17 -16.06 11.44 -2.87
N VAL A 18 -15.76 12.73 -3.08
CA VAL A 18 -14.40 13.29 -2.98
C VAL A 18 -13.83 13.09 -1.58
N LEU A 19 -14.61 13.37 -0.53
CA LEU A 19 -14.17 13.18 0.86
C LEU A 19 -13.86 11.71 1.17
N SER A 20 -14.71 10.78 0.70
CA SER A 20 -14.52 9.34 0.90
C SER A 20 -13.28 8.80 0.17
N GLU A 21 -12.96 9.34 -1.00
CA GLU A 21 -11.74 8.95 -1.72
C GLU A 21 -10.50 9.48 -1.00
N TRP A 22 -10.53 10.74 -0.57
CA TRP A 22 -9.43 11.32 0.20
C TRP A 22 -9.22 10.65 1.56
N SER A 23 -10.28 10.24 2.24
CA SER A 23 -10.14 9.50 3.50
C SER A 23 -9.48 8.14 3.28
N LEU A 24 -9.81 7.43 2.20
CA LEU A 24 -9.13 6.18 1.82
C LEU A 24 -7.66 6.42 1.47
N ARG A 25 -7.34 7.48 0.72
CA ARG A 25 -5.95 7.83 0.35
C ARG A 25 -5.11 8.12 1.59
N ILE A 26 -5.62 8.96 2.48
CA ILE A 26 -4.94 9.33 3.74
C ILE A 26 -4.81 8.10 4.64
N CYS A 27 -5.86 7.29 4.79
CA CYS A 27 -5.81 6.08 5.59
C CYS A 27 -4.76 5.10 5.06
N LEU A 28 -4.74 4.84 3.75
CA LEU A 28 -3.76 3.94 3.14
C LEU A 28 -2.34 4.46 3.34
N ALA A 29 -2.10 5.74 3.01
CA ALA A 29 -0.81 6.39 3.15
C ALA A 29 -0.31 6.37 4.59
N TRP A 30 -1.21 6.66 5.55
CA TRP A 30 -0.90 6.66 6.97
C TRP A 30 -0.52 5.27 7.48
N VAL A 31 -1.30 4.24 7.16
CA VAL A 31 -1.01 2.89 7.64
C VAL A 31 0.31 2.39 7.05
N PHE A 32 0.55 2.58 5.74
CA PHE A 32 1.85 2.21 5.15
C PHE A 32 3.02 2.94 5.82
N PHE A 33 2.87 4.25 6.06
CA PHE A 33 3.88 5.04 6.74
C PHE A 33 4.15 4.53 8.17
N GLU A 34 3.12 4.29 8.96
CA GLU A 34 3.23 3.83 10.35
C GLU A 34 3.95 2.48 10.47
N TYR A 35 3.66 1.54 9.57
CA TYR A 35 4.34 0.23 9.56
C TYR A 35 5.72 0.25 8.92
N GLY A 36 5.96 1.16 7.98
CA GLY A 36 7.24 1.34 7.32
C GLY A 36 8.26 2.08 8.18
N LEU A 37 7.81 3.06 8.98
CA LEU A 37 8.70 3.97 9.72
C LEU A 37 9.65 3.24 10.69
N PRO A 38 9.19 2.26 11.49
CA PRO A 38 10.09 1.46 12.33
C PRO A 38 11.13 0.67 11.52
N LYS A 39 10.73 0.13 10.36
CA LYS A 39 11.64 -0.61 9.47
C LYS A 39 12.72 0.31 8.91
N PHE A 40 12.32 1.50 8.48
CA PHE A 40 13.22 2.52 7.95
C PHE A 40 14.19 3.04 9.01
N ASN A 41 13.70 3.33 10.22
CA ASN A 41 14.55 3.76 11.33
C ASN A 41 15.56 2.67 11.74
N SER A 42 15.12 1.42 11.83
CA SER A 42 16.01 0.28 12.11
C SER A 42 17.13 0.14 11.05
N LEU A 43 16.82 0.40 9.78
CA LEU A 43 17.81 0.38 8.70
C LEU A 43 18.73 1.61 8.72
N ILE A 44 18.27 2.78 9.16
CA ILE A 44 19.15 3.94 9.37
C ILE A 44 20.14 3.67 10.49
N GLU A 45 19.69 3.10 11.60
CA GLU A 45 20.52 2.77 12.75
C GLU A 45 21.55 1.68 12.43
N SER A 46 21.19 0.73 11.56
CA SER A 46 22.06 -0.38 11.16
C SER A 46 21.95 -0.68 9.65
N PRO A 47 22.58 0.13 8.77
CA PRO A 47 22.38 0.05 7.31
C PRO A 47 22.78 -1.26 6.65
N SER A 48 23.72 -1.97 7.26
CA SER A 48 24.22 -3.27 6.79
C SER A 48 23.46 -4.47 7.37
N THR A 49 22.53 -4.25 8.29
CA THR A 49 21.76 -5.31 8.94
C THR A 49 20.40 -5.41 8.27
N PRO A 50 20.08 -6.52 7.58
CA PRO A 50 18.79 -6.68 6.92
C PRO A 50 17.66 -6.90 7.94
N LEU A 51 16.43 -6.62 7.53
CA LEU A 51 15.24 -6.86 8.33
C LEU A 51 15.03 -8.37 8.52
N ASN A 52 14.75 -8.80 9.75
CA ASN A 52 14.65 -10.22 10.09
C ASN A 52 13.59 -10.98 9.27
N PHE A 53 12.48 -10.34 8.90
CA PHE A 53 11.45 -11.00 8.10
C PHE A 53 11.92 -11.27 6.67
N ILE A 54 12.74 -10.38 6.08
CA ILE A 54 13.32 -10.57 4.74
C ILE A 54 14.22 -11.81 4.70
N LEU A 55 15.00 -12.03 5.75
CA LEU A 55 15.87 -13.21 5.87
C LEU A 55 15.08 -14.53 5.88
N LYS A 56 13.82 -14.50 6.28
CA LYS A 56 12.95 -15.68 6.34
C LYS A 56 12.22 -15.93 5.02
N MET A 57 12.32 -15.05 4.03
CA MET A 57 11.63 -15.18 2.74
C MET A 57 12.56 -15.73 1.68
N ASP A 58 12.21 -16.86 1.04
CA ASP A 58 13.09 -17.57 0.10
C ASP A 58 13.69 -16.66 -1.00
N PHE A 59 12.86 -15.95 -1.77
CA PHE A 59 13.34 -15.10 -2.86
C PHE A 59 14.11 -13.87 -2.38
N PHE A 60 13.59 -13.16 -1.37
CA PHE A 60 14.15 -11.88 -0.92
C PHE A 60 15.39 -12.05 -0.04
N SER A 61 15.55 -13.20 0.62
CA SER A 61 16.74 -13.54 1.41
C SER A 61 18.01 -13.64 0.57
N SER A 62 17.89 -13.86 -0.75
CA SER A 62 19.03 -13.84 -1.69
C SER A 62 19.66 -12.45 -1.84
N PHE A 63 18.90 -11.39 -1.58
CA PHE A 63 19.36 -9.99 -1.65
C PHE A 63 18.89 -9.21 -0.42
N PRO A 64 19.34 -9.58 0.80
CA PRO A 64 18.62 -9.25 2.01
C PRO A 64 18.69 -7.76 2.37
N ILE A 65 19.84 -7.11 2.13
CA ILE A 65 20.02 -5.68 2.38
C ILE A 65 19.19 -4.85 1.40
N ILE A 66 19.31 -5.15 0.09
CA ILE A 66 18.60 -4.41 -0.96
C ILE A 66 17.09 -4.55 -0.78
N SER A 67 16.61 -5.78 -0.55
CA SER A 67 15.18 -6.05 -0.34
C SER A 67 14.64 -5.33 0.90
N SER A 68 15.42 -5.27 1.98
CA SER A 68 15.03 -4.55 3.20
C SER A 68 14.85 -3.06 2.94
N TRP A 69 15.81 -2.41 2.28
CA TRP A 69 15.71 -1.01 1.92
C TRP A 69 14.58 -0.73 0.94
N LEU A 70 14.39 -1.60 -0.05
CA LEU A 70 13.35 -1.44 -1.06
C LEU A 70 11.95 -1.49 -0.45
N ILE A 71 11.69 -2.44 0.46
CA ILE A 71 10.40 -2.49 1.18
C ILE A 71 10.24 -1.28 2.09
N ALA A 72 11.25 -0.92 2.89
CA ALA A 72 11.13 0.21 3.82
C ALA A 72 10.87 1.53 3.08
N ILE A 73 11.59 1.79 1.99
CA ILE A 73 11.38 2.99 1.16
C ILE A 73 10.01 2.95 0.46
N ALA A 74 9.58 1.79 -0.01
CA ALA A 74 8.27 1.64 -0.63
C ALA A 74 7.14 2.01 0.35
N GLU A 75 7.18 1.48 1.57
CA GLU A 75 6.15 1.69 2.59
C GLU A 75 6.18 3.12 3.17
N VAL A 76 7.36 3.69 3.44
CA VAL A 76 7.46 5.02 4.08
C VAL A 76 7.29 6.16 3.09
N LEU A 77 7.83 6.02 1.88
CA LEU A 77 7.94 7.13 0.94
C LEU A 77 7.08 6.91 -0.29
N LEU A 78 7.35 5.84 -1.07
CA LEU A 78 6.80 5.73 -2.41
C LEU A 78 5.28 5.56 -2.41
N ILE A 79 4.76 4.61 -1.63
CA ILE A 79 3.32 4.33 -1.58
C ILE A 79 2.55 5.54 -1.03
N PRO A 80 2.89 6.10 0.16
CA PRO A 80 2.21 7.29 0.67
C PRO A 80 2.26 8.47 -0.31
N LEU A 81 3.43 8.75 -0.89
CA LEU A 81 3.60 9.87 -1.81
C LEU A 81 2.72 9.69 -3.06
N PHE A 82 2.80 8.54 -3.72
CA PHE A 82 2.07 8.31 -4.97
C PHE A 82 0.55 8.26 -4.77
N VAL A 83 0.08 7.68 -3.66
CA VAL A 83 -1.35 7.65 -3.33
C VAL A 83 -1.89 9.05 -3.06
N ILE A 84 -1.14 9.91 -2.36
CA ILE A 84 -1.53 11.29 -2.06
C ILE A 84 -1.46 12.19 -3.29
N LEU A 85 -0.34 12.15 -4.03
CA LEU A 85 -0.19 12.92 -5.27
C LEU A 85 -1.24 12.50 -6.31
N GLY A 86 -1.60 11.22 -6.34
CA GLY A 86 -2.65 10.70 -7.21
C GLY A 86 -4.07 11.15 -6.87
N GLY A 87 -4.28 11.82 -5.73
CA GLY A 87 -5.54 12.50 -5.40
C GLY A 87 -5.58 13.97 -5.85
N LEU A 88 -4.44 14.53 -6.26
CA LEU A 88 -4.34 15.93 -6.62
C LEU A 88 -4.79 16.14 -8.07
N ASN A 89 -6.05 16.54 -8.23
CA ASN A 89 -6.69 16.73 -9.55
C ASN A 89 -5.99 17.78 -10.44
N PHE A 90 -5.24 18.72 -9.87
CA PHE A 90 -4.53 19.75 -10.65
C PHE A 90 -3.36 19.18 -11.47
N LEU A 91 -2.91 17.95 -11.19
CA LEU A 91 -1.87 17.25 -11.95
C LEU A 91 -2.41 16.58 -13.22
N GLY A 92 -3.72 16.63 -13.48
CA GLY A 92 -4.34 16.10 -14.69
C GLY A 92 -4.06 14.59 -14.88
N PRO A 93 -3.68 14.14 -16.10
CA PRO A 93 -3.41 12.72 -16.38
C PRO A 93 -2.32 12.08 -15.53
N VAL A 94 -1.37 12.89 -15.03
CA VAL A 94 -0.27 12.42 -14.18
C VAL A 94 -0.79 11.92 -12.83
N SER A 95 -1.85 12.54 -12.31
CA SER A 95 -2.48 12.14 -11.04
C SER A 95 -2.93 10.67 -11.08
N LYS A 96 -3.63 10.28 -12.15
CA LYS A 96 -4.08 8.90 -12.36
C LYS A 96 -2.92 7.91 -12.44
N SER A 97 -1.86 8.26 -13.17
CA SER A 97 -0.66 7.41 -13.26
C SER A 97 0.01 7.23 -11.91
N LEU A 98 0.14 8.30 -11.10
CA LEU A 98 0.71 8.21 -9.76
C LEU A 98 -0.17 7.36 -8.83
N SER A 99 -1.49 7.56 -8.84
CA SER A 99 -2.45 6.74 -8.09
C SER A 99 -2.30 5.26 -8.44
N THR A 100 -2.22 4.95 -9.73
CA THR A 100 -2.04 3.58 -10.23
C THR A 100 -0.70 2.99 -9.78
N VAL A 101 0.41 3.73 -9.90
CA VAL A 101 1.74 3.27 -9.46
C VAL A 101 1.75 3.03 -7.95
N GLY A 102 1.14 3.92 -7.16
CA GLY A 102 0.98 3.73 -5.72
C GLY A 102 0.19 2.47 -5.39
N GLY A 103 -0.90 2.21 -6.11
CA GLY A 103 -1.70 0.98 -6.01
C GLY A 103 -0.91 -0.28 -6.39
N ILE A 104 -0.12 -0.24 -7.47
CA ILE A 104 0.75 -1.36 -7.89
C ILE A 104 1.77 -1.67 -6.80
N LEU A 105 2.47 -0.65 -6.29
CA LEU A 105 3.47 -0.83 -5.24
C LEU A 105 2.85 -1.36 -3.95
N GLY A 106 1.72 -0.79 -3.52
CA GLY A 106 1.01 -1.25 -2.33
C GLY A 106 0.54 -2.71 -2.46
N THR A 107 -0.02 -3.06 -3.63
CA THR A 107 -0.45 -4.43 -3.93
C THR A 107 0.74 -5.37 -3.90
N PHE A 108 1.84 -5.01 -4.56
CA PHE A 108 3.04 -5.84 -4.61
C PHE A 108 3.62 -6.07 -3.22
N VAL A 109 3.78 -5.02 -2.41
CA VAL A 109 4.31 -5.13 -1.04
C VAL A 109 3.39 -5.98 -0.18
N MET A 110 2.07 -5.81 -0.26
CA MET A 110 1.13 -6.64 0.51
C MET A 110 1.14 -8.09 0.07
N VAL A 111 1.21 -8.38 -1.24
CA VAL A 111 1.33 -9.76 -1.73
C VAL A 111 2.60 -10.42 -1.22
N VAL A 112 3.72 -9.70 -1.29
CA VAL A 112 5.01 -10.17 -0.79
C VAL A 112 4.95 -10.46 0.72
N ILE A 113 4.37 -9.57 1.51
CA ILE A 113 4.24 -9.75 2.96
C ILE A 113 3.29 -10.92 3.31
N ILE A 114 2.13 -11.00 2.66
CA ILE A 114 1.13 -12.05 2.95
C ILE A 114 1.66 -13.42 2.53
N TRP A 115 2.02 -13.59 1.27
CA TRP A 115 2.38 -14.89 0.71
C TRP A 115 3.84 -15.27 0.92
N GLY A 116 4.72 -14.31 1.18
CA GLY A 116 6.12 -14.58 1.44
C GLY A 116 6.45 -14.68 2.94
N PHE A 117 5.64 -14.09 3.82
CA PHE A 117 5.94 -14.08 5.25
C PHE A 117 4.79 -14.64 6.10
N HIS A 118 3.59 -14.05 6.05
CA HIS A 118 2.50 -14.49 6.95
C HIS A 118 2.11 -15.96 6.77
N PHE A 119 1.79 -16.37 5.54
CA PHE A 119 1.39 -17.76 5.28
C PHE A 119 2.54 -18.76 5.47
N PRO A 120 3.69 -18.63 4.78
CA PRO A 120 4.71 -19.68 4.83
C PRO A 120 5.57 -19.67 6.10
N ILE A 121 5.71 -18.52 6.78
CA ILE A 121 6.66 -18.37 7.90
C ILE A 121 5.94 -18.29 9.25
N LEU A 122 4.81 -17.57 9.32
CA LEU A 122 4.05 -17.44 10.56
C LEU A 122 2.93 -18.48 10.69
N ASP A 123 2.62 -19.23 9.62
CA ASP A 123 1.52 -20.21 9.55
C ASP A 123 0.16 -19.60 9.96
N GLU A 124 -0.02 -18.32 9.64
CA GLU A 124 -1.23 -17.57 9.96
C GLU A 124 -2.31 -17.79 8.91
N SER A 125 -3.58 -17.72 9.31
CA SER A 125 -4.71 -17.83 8.40
C SER A 125 -5.25 -16.45 7.98
N PHE A 126 -6.15 -16.42 6.99
CA PHE A 126 -6.79 -15.18 6.55
C PHE A 126 -7.50 -14.41 7.68
N SER A 127 -7.98 -15.09 8.74
CA SER A 127 -8.64 -14.41 9.86
C SER A 127 -7.67 -13.64 10.75
N ASP A 128 -6.39 -13.96 10.69
CA ASP A 128 -5.33 -13.40 11.54
C ASP A 128 -4.69 -12.17 10.87
N ILE A 129 -4.66 -12.13 9.53
CA ILE A 129 -4.04 -11.07 8.73
C ILE A 129 -5.03 -10.04 8.17
N ARG A 130 -6.06 -9.69 8.95
CA ARG A 130 -7.15 -8.78 8.50
C ARG A 130 -6.65 -7.44 8.00
N LEU A 131 -5.63 -6.89 8.67
CA LEU A 131 -5.06 -5.60 8.30
C LEU A 131 -4.37 -5.68 6.93
N GLN A 132 -3.59 -6.73 6.68
CA GLN A 132 -2.86 -6.93 5.44
C GLN A 132 -3.84 -7.15 4.28
N ILE A 133 -4.92 -7.90 4.51
CA ILE A 133 -6.00 -8.07 3.52
C ILE A 133 -6.70 -6.74 3.23
N MET A 134 -6.97 -5.93 4.26
CA MET A 134 -7.56 -4.61 4.09
C MET A 134 -6.65 -3.69 3.26
N LEU A 135 -5.35 -3.66 3.57
CA LEU A 135 -4.36 -2.88 2.83
C LEU A 135 -4.22 -3.35 1.39
N LEU A 136 -4.27 -4.66 1.15
CA LEU A 136 -4.30 -5.24 -0.19
C LEU A 136 -5.54 -4.76 -0.95
N ALA A 137 -6.73 -4.84 -0.35
CA ALA A 137 -7.97 -4.41 -0.97
C ALA A 137 -7.98 -2.90 -1.29
N MET A 138 -7.49 -2.07 -0.37
CA MET A 138 -7.35 -0.62 -0.58
C MET A 138 -6.32 -0.32 -1.69
N SER A 139 -5.21 -1.04 -1.74
CA SER A 139 -4.21 -0.88 -2.79
C SER A 139 -4.75 -1.26 -4.17
N LEU A 140 -5.52 -2.36 -4.25
CA LEU A 140 -6.21 -2.78 -5.46
C LEU A 140 -7.25 -1.74 -5.92
N TYR A 141 -7.95 -1.09 -5.00
CA TYR A 141 -8.89 -0.02 -5.34
C TYR A 141 -8.22 1.13 -6.11
N PHE A 142 -6.99 1.52 -5.71
CA PHE A 142 -6.25 2.59 -6.38
C PHE A 142 -5.63 2.20 -7.73
N LEU A 143 -5.62 0.92 -8.12
CA LEU A 143 -5.24 0.51 -9.48
C LEU A 143 -6.23 1.02 -10.55
N PHE A 144 -7.48 1.27 -10.15
CA PHE A 144 -8.56 1.60 -11.07
C PHE A 144 -9.02 3.07 -10.96
N LYS A 145 -8.40 3.85 -10.07
CA LYS A 145 -8.70 5.27 -9.81
C LYS A 145 -7.59 6.16 -10.31
#